data_AF-A0A094RH71-F1
#
_entry.id   AF-A0A094RH71-F1
#
_cell.length_a   1.000
_cell.length_b   1.000
_cell.length_c   1.000
_cell.angle_alpha   90.00
_cell.angle_beta   90.00
_cell.angle_gamma   90.00
#
_symmetry.space_group_name_H-M   'P 1'
#
loop_
_entity.id
_entity.type
_entity.pdbx_description
1 polymer ?
#
loop_
_entity_poly.entity_id
_entity_poly.type
_entity_poly.pdbx_seq_one_letter_code
_entity_poly.pdbx_strand_id
1 'polypeptide(L)'
;MTFSDDTFSHDDQQSAIDPQVLQRLNDIASRLRDAASSLDDVMFDVLREASRRREGRPAIDKTLSQARRAIDKAVHLLNVD
;
A
#
# COMPACT_ATOMS: atom_id res chain seq x y z
N MET A 1 45.64 0.83 35.40
CA MET A 1 44.64 1.92 35.38
C MET A 1 43.56 1.48 34.41
N THR A 2 42.41 1.10 34.94
CA THR A 2 41.23 0.55 34.24
C THR A 2 40.31 1.67 33.78
N PHE A 3 39.85 1.63 32.53
CA PHE A 3 38.58 2.18 32.03
C PHE A 3 38.21 1.29 30.83
N SER A 4 37.32 0.29 30.97
CA SER A 4 35.84 0.41 30.88
C SER A 4 35.45 1.05 29.55
N ASP A 5 35.14 0.23 28.56
CA ASP A 5 33.77 -0.25 28.27
C ASP A 5 32.89 0.91 27.77
N ASP A 6 32.69 0.97 26.46
CA ASP A 6 31.42 1.40 25.89
C ASP A 6 31.28 0.73 24.53
N THR A 7 30.82 -0.50 24.62
CA THR A 7 30.28 -1.29 23.53
C THR A 7 29.11 -0.50 22.93
N PHE A 8 29.37 0.26 21.86
CA PHE A 8 28.30 0.84 21.04
C PHE A 8 27.60 -0.27 20.25
N SER A 9 26.84 -1.12 20.96
CA SER A 9 25.77 -1.92 20.38
C SER A 9 24.63 -0.95 20.04
N HIS A 10 24.71 -0.34 18.86
CA HIS A 10 23.60 0.40 18.29
C HIS A 10 22.49 -0.60 17.93
N ASP A 11 21.43 -0.57 18.75
CA ASP A 11 20.05 -0.82 18.35
C ASP A 11 19.79 -2.08 17.51
N ASP A 12 19.96 -3.25 18.12
CA ASP A 12 19.12 -4.43 17.82
C ASP A 12 17.67 -4.19 18.32
N GLN A 13 17.08 -3.03 18.03
CA GLN A 13 15.62 -2.85 18.07
C GLN A 13 15.03 -3.47 16.80
N GLN A 14 15.32 -4.75 16.58
CA GLN A 14 14.53 -5.58 15.67
C GLN A 14 13.11 -5.52 16.23
N SER A 15 12.26 -4.71 15.60
CA SER A 15 10.96 -4.30 16.12
C SER A 15 10.18 -5.54 16.59
N ALA A 16 9.96 -5.67 17.89
CA ALA A 16 9.24 -6.79 18.51
C ALA A 16 7.73 -6.67 18.25
N ILE A 17 7.34 -6.52 16.98
CA ILE A 17 5.95 -6.58 16.56
C ILE A 17 5.53 -8.05 16.68
N ASP A 18 4.44 -8.28 17.43
CA ASP A 18 3.84 -9.60 17.59
C ASP A 18 3.64 -10.27 16.21
N PRO A 19 4.09 -11.53 16.01
CA PRO A 19 3.89 -12.27 14.76
C PRO A 19 2.42 -12.30 14.29
N GLN A 20 1.46 -12.32 15.21
CA GLN A 20 0.04 -12.25 14.88
C GLN A 20 -0.35 -10.88 14.31
N VAL A 21 0.26 -9.80 14.80
CA VAL A 21 0.05 -8.44 14.26
C VAL A 21 0.65 -8.35 12.86
N LEU A 22 1.86 -8.88 12.65
CA LEU A 22 2.48 -8.94 11.31
C LEU A 22 1.60 -9.72 10.33
N GLN A 23 1.06 -10.86 10.74
CA GLN A 23 0.14 -11.63 9.89
C GLN A 23 -1.10 -10.81 9.52
N ARG A 24 -1.72 -10.11 10.49
CA ARG A 24 -2.89 -9.25 10.22
C ARG A 24 -2.55 -8.09 9.28
N LEU A 25 -1.38 -7.48 9.42
CA LEU A 25 -0.91 -6.42 8.52
C LEU A 25 -0.74 -6.95 7.10
N ASN A 26 -0.16 -8.15 6.94
CA ASN A 26 -0.02 -8.81 5.65
C ASN A 26 -1.39 -9.13 5.02
N ASP A 27 -2.36 -9.61 5.81
CA ASP A 27 -3.72 -9.86 5.35
C ASP A 27 -4.39 -8.56 4.86
N ILE A 28 -4.23 -7.45 5.60
CA ILE A 28 -4.73 -6.13 5.19
C ILE A 28 -4.06 -5.68 3.89
N ALA A 29 -2.73 -5.81 3.77
CA ALA A 29 -2.00 -5.47 2.56
C ALA A 29 -2.47 -6.31 1.36
N SER A 30 -2.80 -7.59 1.56
CA SER A 30 -3.38 -8.43 0.52
C SER A 30 -4.75 -7.92 0.06
N ARG A 31 -5.66 -7.63 1.00
CA ARG A 31 -6.99 -7.10 0.67
C ARG A 31 -6.94 -5.75 -0.04
N LEU A 32 -5.96 -4.91 0.32
CA LEU A 32 -5.70 -3.66 -0.37
C LEU A 32 -5.25 -3.90 -1.81
N ARG A 33 -4.38 -4.89 -2.07
CA ARG A 33 -4.01 -5.29 -3.44
C ARG A 33 -5.22 -5.78 -4.25
N ASP A 34 -6.10 -6.57 -3.64
CA ASP A 34 -7.34 -7.03 -4.30
C ASP A 34 -8.27 -5.86 -4.64
N ALA A 35 -8.41 -4.90 -3.72
CA ALA A 35 -9.17 -3.68 -3.95
C ALA A 35 -8.56 -2.80 -5.05
N ALA A 36 -7.23 -2.72 -5.14
CA ALA A 36 -6.55 -2.02 -6.23
C ALA A 36 -6.85 -2.66 -7.59
N SER A 37 -6.82 -4.00 -7.68
CA SER A 37 -7.19 -4.72 -8.90
C SER A 37 -8.64 -4.45 -9.29
N SER A 38 -9.55 -4.47 -8.31
CA SER A 38 -10.96 -4.18 -8.55
C SER A 38 -11.20 -2.74 -9.01
N LEU A 39 -10.40 -1.77 -8.54
CA LEU A 39 -10.43 -0.40 -9.03
C LEU A 39 -9.95 -0.29 -10.48
N ASP A 40 -8.91 -1.04 -10.86
CA ASP A 40 -8.43 -1.07 -12.24
C ASP A 40 -9.54 -1.57 -13.18
N ASP A 41 -10.28 -2.61 -12.81
CA ASP A 41 -11.44 -3.11 -13.57
C ASP A 41 -12.53 -2.04 -13.73
N VAL A 42 -12.89 -1.35 -12.64
CA VAL A 42 -13.87 -0.25 -12.69
C VAL A 42 -13.38 0.91 -13.56
N MET A 43 -12.07 1.24 -13.53
CA MET A 43 -11.48 2.24 -14.40
C MET A 43 -11.61 1.85 -15.87
N PHE A 44 -11.38 0.59 -16.21
CA PHE A 44 -11.60 0.08 -17.56
C PHE A 44 -13.05 0.24 -18.00
N ASP A 45 -14.01 -0.10 -17.14
CA ASP A 45 -15.44 0.04 -17.45
C ASP A 45 -15.86 1.49 -17.66
N VAL A 46 -15.37 2.41 -16.82
CA VAL A 46 -15.61 3.86 -16.95
C VAL A 46 -15.09 4.39 -18.28
N LEU A 47 -13.86 4.04 -18.66
CA LEU A 47 -13.26 4.48 -19.92
C LEU A 47 -13.97 3.85 -21.12
N ARG A 48 -14.36 2.58 -21.02
CA ARG A 48 -15.11 1.87 -22.05
C ARG A 48 -16.47 2.53 -22.30
N GLU A 49 -17.21 2.87 -21.26
CA GLU A 49 -18.53 3.50 -21.38
C GLU A 49 -18.43 4.92 -21.95
N ALA A 50 -17.44 5.71 -21.53
CA ALA A 50 -17.18 7.03 -22.10
C ALA A 50 -16.88 6.96 -23.60
N SER A 51 -16.07 5.99 -24.01
CA SER A 51 -15.78 5.73 -25.43
C SER A 51 -17.04 5.38 -26.22
N ARG A 52 -17.93 4.53 -25.67
CA ARG A 52 -19.21 4.19 -26.31
C ARG A 52 -20.11 5.40 -26.51
N ARG A 53 -20.09 6.35 -25.57
CA ARG A 53 -20.84 7.61 -25.65
C ARG A 53 -20.18 8.66 -26.53
N ARG A 54 -18.98 8.40 -27.07
CA ARG A 54 -18.13 9.36 -27.78
C ARG A 54 -17.83 10.60 -26.93
N GLU A 55 -17.75 10.40 -25.63
CA GLU A 55 -17.38 11.42 -24.65
C GLU A 55 -15.85 11.40 -24.42
N GLY A 56 -15.34 12.51 -23.89
CA GLY A 56 -13.96 12.57 -23.43
C GLY A 56 -13.73 11.78 -22.14
N ARG A 57 -12.51 11.87 -21.60
CA ARG A 57 -12.12 11.24 -20.33
C ARG A 57 -13.07 11.68 -19.20
N PRO A 58 -13.77 10.75 -18.52
CA PRO A 58 -14.70 11.10 -17.45
C PRO A 58 -14.02 11.82 -16.28
N ALA A 59 -14.72 12.76 -15.64
CA ALA A 59 -14.18 13.49 -14.49
C ALA A 59 -13.77 12.56 -13.33
N ILE A 60 -14.50 11.45 -13.15
CA ILE A 60 -14.24 10.45 -12.09
C ILE A 60 -12.95 9.67 -12.29
N ASP A 61 -12.42 9.58 -13.53
CA ASP A 61 -11.22 8.81 -13.83
C ASP A 61 -10.00 9.29 -13.05
N LYS A 62 -9.86 10.62 -12.88
CA LYS A 62 -8.78 11.21 -12.07
C LYS A 62 -8.89 10.76 -10.62
N THR A 63 -10.10 10.75 -10.07
CA THR A 63 -10.37 10.31 -8.69
C THR A 63 -10.06 8.83 -8.52
N LEU A 64 -10.45 7.98 -9.47
CA LEU A 64 -10.13 6.54 -9.45
C LEU A 64 -8.62 6.29 -9.51
N SER A 65 -7.92 7.02 -10.39
CA SER A 65 -6.45 6.96 -10.48
C SER A 65 -5.77 7.39 -9.17
N GLN A 66 -6.31 8.40 -8.48
CA GLN A 66 -5.80 8.85 -7.17
C GLN A 66 -6.05 7.81 -6.08
N ALA A 67 -7.26 7.22 -6.04
CA ALA A 67 -7.60 6.18 -5.08
C ALA A 67 -6.68 4.96 -5.24
N ARG A 68 -6.48 4.48 -6.46
CA ARG A 68 -5.54 3.38 -6.77
C ARG A 68 -4.15 3.67 -6.23
N ARG A 69 -3.59 4.85 -6.55
CA ARG A 69 -2.26 5.25 -6.05
C ARG A 69 -2.19 5.37 -4.53
N ALA A 70 -3.27 5.79 -3.88
CA ALA A 70 -3.31 5.84 -2.42
C ALA A 70 -3.26 4.43 -1.81
N ILE A 71 -3.93 3.46 -2.44
CA ILE A 71 -3.87 2.05 -2.04
C ILE A 71 -2.46 1.49 -2.23
N ASP A 72 -1.80 1.74 -3.37
CA ASP A 72 -0.41 1.28 -3.59
C ASP A 72 0.54 1.81 -2.50
N LYS A 73 0.40 3.08 -2.15
CA LYS A 73 1.17 3.70 -1.08
C LYS A 73 0.89 3.05 0.26
N ALA A 74 -0.38 2.79 0.58
CA ALA A 74 -0.75 2.10 1.82
C ALA A 74 -0.13 0.69 1.87
N VAL A 75 -0.20 -0.09 0.78
CA VAL A 75 0.44 -1.41 0.70
C VAL A 75 1.95 -1.31 0.90
N HIS A 76 2.61 -0.34 0.26
CA HIS A 76 4.05 -0.14 0.42
C HIS A 76 4.45 0.20 1.86
N LEU A 77 3.66 1.04 2.55
CA LEU A 77 3.89 1.39 3.95
C LEU A 77 3.63 0.24 4.93
N LEU A 78 2.81 -0.74 4.56
CA LEU A 78 2.46 -1.90 5.38
C LEU A 78 3.41 -3.08 5.21
N ASN A 79 4.17 -3.14 4.12
CA ASN A 79 5.26 -4.09 3.97
C ASN A 79 6.41 -3.64 4.87
N VAL A 80 6.42 -4.14 6.11
CA VAL A 80 7.54 -3.98 7.05
C VAL A 80 8.58 -5.04 6.68
N ASP A 81 9.60 -4.64 5.91
CA ASP A 81 10.83 -5.45 5.73
C ASP A 81 11.66 -5.47 7.02
#